data_AF-A0A2N2KIK4-F1
#
_entry.id   AF-A0A2N2KIK4-F1
#
_cell.length_a   1.000
_cell.length_b   1.000
_cell.length_c   1.000
_cell.angle_alpha   90.00
_cell.angle_beta   90.00
_cell.angle_gamma   90.00
#
_symmetry.space_group_name_H-M   'P 1'
#
loop_
_entity.id
_entity.type
_entity.pdbx_description
1 polymer ?
#
loop_
_entity_poly.entity_id
_entity_poly.type
_entity_poly.pdbx_seq_one_letter_code
_entity_poly.pdbx_strand_id
1 'polypeptide(L)'
;MTNDYTHHEIGKEVHFAAGHYEIVEEGLLIHEGKEFIYLLGVATVDNACCGHTGCRFLFIPGYVHSWKTKTNCRGRIISEVEPIIDVQKQSAIRAFLAACYPHSQISFSGG
;
A
#
# COMPACT_ATOMS: atom_id res chain seq x y z
N MET A 1 -15.18 -1.58 11.26
CA MET A 1 -14.25 -1.95 12.36
C MET A 1 -12.89 -1.44 11.96
N THR A 2 -12.18 -0.73 12.85
CA THR A 2 -10.84 -0.19 12.56
C THR A 2 -9.76 -1.20 12.93
N ASN A 3 -8.66 -1.18 12.18
CA ASN A 3 -7.46 -1.98 12.40
C ASN A 3 -6.24 -1.07 12.54
N ASP A 4 -5.25 -1.51 13.31
CA ASP A 4 -3.96 -0.83 13.39
C ASP A 4 -3.12 -1.15 12.15
N TYR A 5 -2.74 -0.12 11.40
CA TYR A 5 -1.79 -0.18 10.30
C TYR A 5 -0.41 0.30 10.78
N THR A 6 0.61 -0.55 10.65
CA THR A 6 2.00 -0.19 11.01
C THR A 6 2.71 0.37 9.79
N HIS A 7 3.27 1.57 9.92
CA HIS A 7 3.99 2.24 8.83
C HIS A 7 5.27 1.50 8.43
N HIS A 8 5.56 1.53 7.14
CA HIS A 8 6.76 0.92 6.56
C HIS A 8 7.89 1.95 6.44
N GLU A 9 9.13 1.49 6.56
CA GLU A 9 10.30 2.31 6.24
C GLU A 9 10.43 2.41 4.72
N ILE A 10 10.40 3.64 4.19
CA ILE A 10 10.61 3.91 2.77
C ILE A 10 12.08 3.67 2.41
N GLY A 11 12.33 3.08 1.24
CA GLY A 11 13.68 2.81 0.76
C GLY A 11 14.29 1.51 1.26
N LYS A 12 13.53 0.71 2.03
CA LYS A 12 14.02 -0.54 2.62
C LYS A 12 13.58 -1.75 1.80
N GLU A 13 14.57 -2.51 1.35
CA GLU A 13 14.34 -3.79 0.69
C GLU A 13 13.88 -4.87 1.69
N VAL A 14 12.85 -5.61 1.29
CA VAL A 14 12.31 -6.76 1.98
C VAL A 14 12.52 -7.99 1.10
N HIS A 15 13.42 -8.88 1.52
CA HIS A 15 13.72 -10.11 0.81
C HIS A 15 12.78 -11.25 1.20
N PHE A 16 12.41 -12.07 0.23
CA PHE A 16 11.67 -13.31 0.39
C PHE A 16 12.24 -14.39 -0.54
N ALA A 17 11.82 -15.64 -0.38
CA ALA A 17 12.45 -16.78 -1.07
C ALA A 17 12.44 -16.71 -2.61
N ALA A 18 11.57 -15.87 -3.21
CA ALA A 18 11.39 -15.75 -4.65
C ALA A 18 11.76 -14.35 -5.20
N GLY A 19 12.36 -13.48 -4.38
CA GLY A 19 12.77 -12.14 -4.81
C GLY A 19 12.83 -11.14 -3.65
N HIS A 20 12.73 -9.86 -3.99
CA HIS A 20 12.66 -8.79 -3.02
C HIS A 20 11.65 -7.74 -3.46
N TYR A 21 11.18 -6.93 -2.52
CA TYR A 21 10.42 -5.73 -2.84
C TYR A 21 10.88 -4.55 -1.98
N GLU A 22 10.71 -3.36 -2.50
CA GLU A 22 10.98 -2.11 -1.80
C GLU A 22 9.70 -1.28 -1.72
N ILE A 23 9.42 -0.67 -0.57
CA ILE A 23 8.39 0.37 -0.47
C ILE A 23 9.03 1.70 -0.85
N VAL A 24 8.57 2.30 -1.93
CA VAL A 24 9.13 3.53 -2.49
C VAL A 24 8.30 4.76 -2.13
N GLU A 25 7.03 4.57 -1.79
CA GLU A 25 6.13 5.67 -1.42
C GLU A 25 5.08 5.20 -0.42
N GLU A 26 4.74 6.05 0.54
CA GLU A 26 3.59 5.88 1.41
C GLU A 26 2.97 7.25 1.65
N GLY A 27 1.65 7.36 1.57
CA GLY A 27 0.97 8.62 1.78
C GLY A 27 -0.53 8.50 1.96
N LEU A 28 -1.17 9.65 1.97
CA LEU A 28 -2.61 9.82 2.00
C LEU A 28 -3.09 10.33 0.65
N LEU A 29 -4.19 9.76 0.17
CA LEU A 29 -4.94 10.30 -0.95
C LEU A 29 -6.39 10.49 -0.55
N ILE A 30 -7.04 11.46 -1.18
CA ILE A 30 -8.45 11.78 -0.95
C ILE A 30 -9.23 11.37 -2.19
N HIS A 31 -10.27 10.57 -2.00
CA HIS A 31 -11.22 10.22 -3.05
C HIS A 31 -12.64 10.26 -2.48
N GLU A 32 -13.55 10.95 -3.18
CA GLU A 32 -14.94 11.14 -2.75
C GLU A 32 -15.07 11.69 -1.31
N GLY A 33 -14.17 12.61 -0.93
CA GLY A 33 -14.16 13.23 0.40
C GLY A 33 -13.67 12.34 1.53
N LYS A 34 -13.11 11.16 1.23
CA LYS A 34 -12.52 10.26 2.22
C LYS A 34 -11.03 10.07 1.97
N GLU A 35 -10.25 10.17 3.04
CA GLU A 35 -8.82 9.95 3.02
C GLU A 35 -8.50 8.47 3.22
N PHE A 36 -7.58 7.92 2.43
CA PHE A 36 -7.09 6.55 2.56
C PHE A 36 -5.57 6.50 2.46
N ILE A 37 -4.98 5.51 3.14
CA ILE A 37 -3.54 5.24 3.03
C ILE A 37 -3.28 4.49 1.73
N TYR A 38 -2.20 4.84 1.02
CA TYR A 38 -1.60 4.00 -0.01
C TYR A 38 -0.14 3.73 0.30
N LEU A 39 0.33 2.55 -0.08
CA LEU A 39 1.74 2.22 -0.21
C LEU A 39 2.02 1.88 -1.67
N LEU A 40 3.04 2.49 -2.25
CA LEU A 40 3.62 2.07 -3.52
C LEU A 40 4.89 1.28 -3.24
N GLY A 41 4.96 0.07 -3.79
CA GLY A 41 6.16 -0.73 -3.81
C GLY A 41 6.56 -1.21 -5.19
N VAL A 42 7.80 -1.65 -5.30
CA VAL A 42 8.37 -2.26 -6.50
C VAL A 42 8.91 -3.63 -6.11
N ALA A 43 8.38 -4.68 -6.72
CA ALA A 43 8.84 -6.05 -6.52
C ALA A 43 9.75 -6.47 -7.67
N THR A 44 10.91 -7.03 -7.34
CA THR A 44 11.88 -7.55 -8.31
C THR A 44 12.00 -9.06 -8.11
N VAL A 45 11.85 -9.82 -9.20
CA VAL A 45 11.98 -11.28 -9.19
C VAL A 45 13.36 -11.64 -9.73
N ASP A 46 14.14 -12.37 -8.94
CA ASP A 46 15.56 -12.63 -9.23
C ASP A 46 15.79 -13.52 -10.48
N ASN A 47 14.74 -14.15 -11.02
CA ASN A 47 14.80 -15.05 -12.18
C ASN A 47 14.29 -14.44 -13.50
N ALA A 48 14.23 -13.12 -13.65
CA ALA A 48 13.81 -12.51 -14.92
C ALA A 48 14.91 -12.59 -16.00
N CYS A 49 14.77 -13.55 -16.91
CA CYS A 49 15.69 -13.85 -18.03
C CYS A 49 15.91 -12.68 -19.02
N CYS A 50 15.01 -11.70 -19.07
CA CYS A 50 15.10 -10.57 -20.02
C CYS A 50 14.49 -9.29 -19.43
N GLY A 51 15.22 -8.56 -18.57
CA GLY A 51 14.89 -7.17 -18.20
C GLY A 51 14.63 -6.94 -16.70
N HIS A 52 15.33 -5.95 -16.14
CA HIS A 52 15.34 -5.57 -14.72
C HIS A 52 14.08 -4.77 -14.28
N THR A 53 12.95 -4.95 -14.97
CA THR A 53 11.77 -4.10 -14.76
C THR A 53 10.92 -4.70 -13.64
N GLY A 54 11.13 -4.21 -12.41
CA GLY A 54 10.31 -4.59 -11.26
C GLY A 54 8.81 -4.33 -11.47
N CYS A 55 7.97 -5.13 -10.84
CA CYS A 55 6.51 -4.98 -10.85
C CYS A 55 6.08 -3.98 -9.78
N ARG A 56 5.47 -2.86 -10.20
CA ARG A 56 4.89 -1.88 -9.27
C ARG A 56 3.60 -2.42 -8.69
N PHE A 57 3.41 -2.23 -7.39
CA PHE A 57 2.16 -2.54 -6.71
C PHE A 57 1.75 -1.42 -5.78
N LEU A 58 0.45 -1.25 -5.63
CA LEU A 58 -0.18 -0.40 -4.64
C LEU A 58 -0.91 -1.27 -3.63
N PHE A 59 -0.64 -1.03 -2.35
CA PHE A 59 -1.39 -1.63 -1.26
C PHE A 59 -2.21 -0.57 -0.54
N ILE A 60 -3.50 -0.84 -0.33
CA ILE A 60 -4.45 0.10 0.27
C ILE A 60 -4.93 -0.50 1.60
N PRO A 61 -4.35 -0.08 2.75
CA PRO A 61 -4.79 -0.48 4.08
C PRO A 61 -6.22 -0.05 4.43
N GLY A 62 -6.69 1.04 3.81
CA GLY A 62 -8.06 1.50 3.94
C GLY A 62 -8.19 2.97 4.31
N TYR A 63 -9.40 3.37 4.69
CA TYR A 63 -9.70 4.75 5.05
C TYR A 63 -9.05 5.12 6.38
N VAL A 64 -8.47 6.30 6.47
CA VAL A 64 -7.81 6.75 7.69
C VAL A 64 -8.83 7.25 8.69
N HIS A 65 -8.74 6.71 9.91
CA HIS A 65 -9.44 7.22 11.07
C HIS A 65 -8.50 8.07 11.93
N SER A 66 -7.26 7.62 12.11
CA SER A 66 -6.22 8.34 12.86
C SER A 66 -4.87 8.18 12.16
N TRP A 67 -4.23 9.27 11.75
CA TRP A 67 -2.94 9.23 11.04
C TRP A 67 -1.76 9.41 12.01
N LYS A 68 -0.87 8.41 12.07
CA LYS A 68 0.42 8.44 12.80
C LYS A 68 0.29 8.87 14.26
N THR A 69 -0.77 8.42 14.94
CA THR A 69 -1.08 8.83 16.33
C THR A 69 -0.56 7.87 17.39
N LYS A 70 -0.20 6.63 17.01
CA LYS A 70 0.25 5.59 17.93
C LYS A 70 1.66 5.12 17.61
N THR A 71 2.28 4.43 18.56
CA THR A 71 3.55 3.72 18.36
C THR A 71 3.47 2.37 19.05
N ASN A 72 3.91 1.29 18.40
CA ASN A 72 3.94 -0.03 19.03
C ASN A 72 5.16 -0.26 19.93
N CYS A 73 5.20 -1.41 20.59
CA CYS A 73 6.32 -1.84 21.45
C CYS A 73 7.68 -1.92 20.75
N ARG A 74 7.71 -1.89 19.41
CA ARG A 74 8.94 -1.89 18.59
C ARG A 74 9.32 -0.49 18.10
N GLY A 75 8.67 0.56 18.60
CA GLY A 75 8.93 1.94 18.19
C GLY A 75 8.41 2.30 16.79
N ARG A 76 7.56 1.46 16.17
CA ARG A 76 7.01 1.76 14.84
C ARG A 76 5.72 2.56 14.96
N ILE A 77 5.60 3.57 14.11
CA ILE A 77 4.43 4.43 14.02
C ILE A 77 3.23 3.60 13.54
N ILE A 78 2.05 3.89 14.10
CA ILE A 78 0.79 3.25 13.77
C ILE A 78 -0.27 4.30 13.40
N SER A 79 -1.06 3.98 12.37
CA SER A 79 -2.33 4.63 12.04
C SER A 79 -3.50 3.68 12.29
N GLU A 80 -4.68 4.23 12.55
CA GLU A 80 -5.92 3.46 12.58
C GLU A 80 -6.64 3.60 11.24
N VAL A 81 -6.97 2.47 10.63
CA VAL A 81 -7.65 2.43 9.33
C VAL A 81 -8.90 1.58 9.35
N GLU A 82 -9.89 1.94 8.54
CA GLU A 82 -11.04 1.11 8.24
C GLU A 82 -10.84 0.42 6.88
N PRO A 83 -10.78 -0.93 6.84
CA PRO A 83 -10.64 -1.69 5.59
C PRO A 83 -11.78 -1.40 4.62
N ILE A 84 -11.44 -1.25 3.34
CA ILE A 84 -12.42 -0.95 2.28
C ILE A 84 -12.89 -2.27 1.68
N ILE A 85 -13.95 -2.85 2.24
CA ILE A 85 -14.47 -4.18 1.82
C ILE A 85 -15.46 -4.06 0.66
N ASP A 86 -16.11 -2.90 0.53
CA ASP A 86 -17.10 -2.62 -0.51
C ASP A 86 -16.47 -2.63 -1.91
N VAL A 87 -16.92 -3.55 -2.76
CA VAL A 87 -16.38 -3.78 -4.11
C VAL A 87 -16.54 -2.55 -5.01
N GLN A 88 -17.62 -1.77 -4.85
CA GLN A 88 -17.84 -0.56 -5.65
C GLN A 88 -16.83 0.52 -5.25
N LYS A 89 -16.60 0.70 -3.95
CA LYS A 89 -15.58 1.64 -3.45
C LYS A 89 -14.17 1.22 -3.87
N GLN A 90 -13.85 -0.08 -3.77
CA GLN A 90 -12.58 -0.59 -4.28
C GLN A 90 -12.41 -0.33 -5.78
N SER A 91 -13.46 -0.56 -6.57
CA SER A 91 -13.44 -0.32 -8.02
C SER A 91 -13.19 1.16 -8.36
N ALA A 92 -13.89 2.07 -7.68
CA ALA A 92 -13.70 3.52 -7.85
C ALA A 92 -12.27 3.96 -7.50
N ILE A 93 -11.74 3.48 -6.37
CA ILE A 93 -10.35 3.76 -5.96
C ILE A 93 -9.35 3.15 -6.95
N ARG A 94 -9.60 1.94 -7.47
CA ARG A 94 -8.75 1.34 -8.52
C ARG A 94 -8.71 2.22 -9.77
N ALA A 95 -9.85 2.71 -10.24
CA ALA A 95 -9.92 3.57 -11.40
C ALA A 95 -9.18 4.90 -11.17
N PHE A 96 -9.35 5.50 -9.98
CA PHE A 96 -8.62 6.70 -9.58
C PHE A 96 -7.10 6.48 -9.55
N LEU A 97 -6.64 5.41 -8.88
CA LEU A 97 -5.22 5.09 -8.75
C LEU A 97 -4.58 4.66 -10.08
N ALA A 98 -5.32 3.99 -10.96
CA ALA A 98 -4.80 3.60 -12.28
C ALA A 98 -4.43 4.82 -13.14
N ALA A 99 -5.12 5.96 -12.96
CA ALA A 99 -4.78 7.21 -13.63
C ALA A 99 -3.51 7.86 -13.07
N CYS A 100 -3.28 7.77 -11.75
CA CYS A 100 -2.10 8.33 -11.09
C CYS A 100 -0.86 7.42 -11.17
N TYR A 101 -1.06 6.10 -11.15
CA TYR A 101 -0.03 5.07 -11.06
C TYR A 101 -0.28 3.99 -12.12
N PRO A 102 -0.02 4.29 -13.41
CA PRO A 102 -0.28 3.34 -14.48
C PRO A 102 0.57 2.07 -14.31
N HIS A 103 0.05 0.94 -14.80
CA HIS A 103 0.69 -0.38 -14.75
C HIS A 103 0.98 -0.93 -13.35
N SER A 104 0.38 -0.38 -12.30
CA SER A 104 0.55 -0.87 -10.93
C SER A 104 -0.54 -1.88 -10.56
N GLN A 105 -0.16 -2.99 -9.92
CA GLN A 105 -1.12 -3.94 -9.35
C GLN A 105 -1.71 -3.37 -8.06
N ILE A 106 -3.04 -3.25 -7.96
CA ILE A 106 -3.70 -2.63 -6.79
C ILE A 106 -4.36 -3.71 -5.92
N SER A 107 -4.00 -3.73 -4.64
CA SER A 107 -4.51 -4.66 -3.63
C SER A 107 -5.03 -3.91 -2.42
N PHE A 108 -6.06 -4.46 -1.76
CA PHE A 108 -6.69 -3.87 -0.57
C PHE A 108 -6.51 -4.81 0.62
N SER A 109 -6.37 -4.27 1.83
CA SER A 109 -6.35 -5.11 3.03
C SER A 109 -7.74 -5.68 3.34
N GLY A 110 -7.82 -6.97 3.65
CA GLY A 110 -9.08 -7.63 4.07
C GLY A 110 -9.92 -8.24 2.94
N GLY A 111 -9.34 -8.40 1.75
CA GLY A 111 -9.89 -9.22 0.66
C GLY A 111 -9.34 -10.64 0.65
#